data_AF-A0A1W9G726-F1
#
_entry.id   AF-A0A1W9G726-F1
#
_cell.length_a   1.000
_cell.length_b   1.000
_cell.length_c   1.000
_cell.angle_alpha   90.00
_cell.angle_beta   90.00
_cell.angle_gamma   90.00
#
_symmetry.space_group_name_H-M   'P 1'
#
loop_
_entity.id
_entity.type
_entity.pdbx_description
1 polymer ?
#
loop_
_entity_poly.entity_id
_entity_poly.type
_entity_poly.pdbx_seq_one_letter_code
_entity_poly.pdbx_strand_id
1 'polypeptide(L)'
;MHVLTLTLFVLSLGAPTLAVAAPGQQNKMKACNERADAKGFGEGKGDERKAFMKECLSAKSAKGGGGKDTQQNKMKTCNKEAGEKKLKGDERKQFMSDCLSS
;
A
#
# COMPACT_ATOMS: atom_id res chain seq x y z
N MET A 1 31.16 -42.62 14.22
CA MET A 1 30.20 -42.79 13.11
C MET A 1 29.91 -41.40 12.56
N HIS A 2 30.73 -40.82 11.67
CA HIS A 2 30.83 -41.11 10.23
C HIS A 2 29.46 -41.20 9.55
N VAL A 3 29.03 -40.13 8.87
CA VAL A 3 29.15 -39.95 7.40
C VAL A 3 29.20 -38.41 7.15
N LEU A 4 30.34 -37.81 6.73
CA LEU A 4 30.76 -37.55 5.33
C LEU A 4 29.67 -36.74 4.56
N THR A 5 29.87 -35.67 3.77
CA THR A 5 30.99 -34.98 3.11
C THR A 5 30.31 -33.80 2.36
N LEU A 6 30.82 -32.57 2.43
CA LEU A 6 31.50 -31.88 1.31
C LEU A 6 30.60 -31.59 0.10
N THR A 7 30.25 -30.31 -0.12
CA THR A 7 30.47 -29.60 -1.41
C THR A 7 30.04 -28.13 -1.32
N LEU A 8 30.99 -27.26 -1.65
CA LEU A 8 30.81 -25.85 -1.98
C LEU A 8 29.71 -25.65 -3.04
N PHE A 9 28.86 -24.63 -2.85
CA PHE A 9 28.11 -24.05 -3.96
C PHE A 9 28.68 -22.65 -4.25
N VAL A 10 28.94 -22.46 -5.55
CA VAL A 10 29.88 -21.52 -6.15
C VAL A 10 29.39 -20.07 -6.08
N LEU A 11 30.28 -19.17 -5.69
CA LEU A 11 30.13 -17.71 -5.77
C LEU A 11 30.24 -17.29 -7.26
N SER A 12 29.11 -17.23 -7.95
CA SER A 12 29.02 -16.73 -9.33
C SER A 12 28.81 -15.21 -9.33
N LEU A 13 29.89 -14.45 -9.60
CA LEU A 13 29.82 -13.07 -10.07
C LEU A 13 29.10 -13.05 -11.44
N GLY A 14 27.88 -12.52 -11.45
CA GLY A 14 27.20 -12.09 -12.66
C GLY A 14 26.68 -10.68 -12.45
N ALA A 15 27.40 -9.68 -12.97
CA ALA A 15 26.87 -8.34 -13.15
C ALA A 15 26.17 -8.28 -14.51
N PRO A 16 24.86 -7.99 -14.59
CA PRO A 16 24.26 -7.45 -15.78
C PRO A 16 24.26 -5.92 -15.71
N THR A 17 24.74 -5.34 -16.80
CA THR A 17 24.71 -3.94 -17.18
C THR A 17 23.32 -3.31 -17.11
N LEU A 18 23.32 -2.01 -16.78
CA LEU A 18 22.41 -0.97 -17.25
C LEU A 18 20.90 -1.25 -17.11
N ALA A 19 20.34 -0.70 -16.04
CA ALA A 19 19.03 -0.06 -16.14
C ALA A 19 19.07 1.24 -15.32
N VAL A 20 19.32 2.36 -15.99
CA VAL A 20 18.78 3.65 -15.56
C VAL A 20 17.26 3.59 -15.74
N ALA A 21 16.61 2.76 -14.93
CA ALA A 21 15.18 2.79 -14.77
C ALA A 21 14.92 3.99 -13.86
N ALA A 22 14.59 5.14 -14.46
CA ALA A 22 14.00 6.25 -13.75
C ALA A 22 12.98 5.68 -12.75
N PRO A 23 13.13 5.90 -11.43
CA PRO A 23 12.28 5.26 -10.45
C PRO A 23 10.92 5.97 -10.37
N GLY A 24 10.23 6.09 -11.50
CA GLY A 24 8.86 6.56 -11.63
C GLY A 24 7.83 5.60 -11.04
N GLN A 25 8.22 4.68 -10.16
CA GLN A 25 7.35 3.98 -9.22
C GLN A 25 8.16 3.29 -8.12
N GLN A 26 9.35 3.79 -7.72
CA GLN A 26 10.06 3.11 -6.64
C GLN A 26 9.33 3.27 -5.32
N ASN A 27 8.78 2.14 -4.90
CA ASN A 27 8.25 1.80 -3.59
C ASN A 27 7.89 3.03 -2.75
N LYS A 28 6.71 3.61 -3.01
CA LYS A 28 6.13 4.74 -2.26
C LYS A 28 6.22 4.52 -0.74
N MET A 29 6.07 3.27 -0.31
CA MET A 29 6.26 2.86 1.07
C MET A 29 7.68 3.12 1.59
N LYS A 30 8.71 2.79 0.81
CA LYS A 30 10.11 3.07 1.17
C LYS A 30 10.37 4.56 1.26
N ALA A 31 9.92 5.34 0.28
CA ALA A 31 10.06 6.80 0.30
C ALA A 31 9.30 7.46 1.47
N CYS A 32 8.11 6.96 1.82
CA CYS A 32 7.36 7.43 2.99
C CYS A 32 8.01 7.01 4.31
N ASN A 33 8.57 5.80 4.39
CA ASN A 33 9.36 5.36 5.54
C ASN A 33 10.59 6.25 5.74
N GLU A 34 11.39 6.47 4.70
CA GLU A 34 12.59 7.31 4.76
C GLU A 34 12.27 8.74 5.21
N ARG A 35 11.14 9.30 4.73
CA ARG A 35 10.65 10.61 5.19
C ARG A 35 10.15 10.59 6.62
N ALA A 36 9.57 9.47 7.07
CA ALA A 36 9.11 9.33 8.44
C ALA A 36 10.30 9.27 9.40
N ASP A 37 11.33 8.51 9.03
CA ASP A 37 12.57 8.37 9.80
C ASP A 37 13.33 9.69 9.83
N ALA A 38 13.45 10.40 8.69
CA ALA A 38 14.04 11.74 8.62
C ALA A 38 13.29 12.80 9.45
N LYS A 39 12.00 12.58 9.72
CA LYS A 39 11.16 13.46 10.55
C LYS A 39 11.20 13.06 12.04
N GLY A 40 12.02 12.08 12.40
CA GLY A 40 12.22 11.64 13.78
C GLY A 40 11.08 10.78 14.32
N PHE A 41 10.32 10.12 13.44
CA PHE A 41 9.28 9.15 13.81
C PHE A 41 9.85 7.71 13.98
N GLY A 42 11.06 7.60 14.55
CA GLY A 42 11.74 6.31 14.79
C GLY A 42 11.09 5.45 15.88
N GLU A 43 11.73 4.33 16.23
CA GLU A 43 11.25 3.34 17.20
C GLU A 43 10.70 4.00 18.48
N GLY A 44 9.39 3.82 18.74
CA GLY A 44 8.66 4.43 19.86
C GLY A 44 7.55 5.41 19.48
N LYS A 45 7.52 5.93 18.24
CA LYS A 45 6.49 6.87 17.74
C LYS A 45 5.52 6.23 16.75
N GLY A 46 4.98 5.07 17.12
CA GLY A 46 4.17 4.23 16.24
C GLY A 46 2.91 4.93 15.71
N ASP A 47 2.22 5.70 16.56
CA ASP A 47 1.01 6.42 16.20
C ASP A 47 1.28 7.62 15.28
N GLU A 48 2.25 8.47 15.60
CA GLU A 48 2.63 9.59 14.71
C GLU A 48 3.20 9.10 13.38
N ARG A 49 4.00 8.02 13.39
CA ARG A 49 4.53 7.38 12.18
C ARG A 49 3.40 6.85 11.32
N LYS A 50 2.39 6.22 11.91
CA LYS A 50 1.23 5.68 11.18
C LYS A 50 0.38 6.79 10.56
N ALA A 51 0.14 7.88 11.31
CA ALA A 51 -0.56 9.04 10.79
C ALA A 51 0.20 9.69 9.62
N PHE A 52 1.51 9.89 9.79
CA PHE A 52 2.38 10.43 8.74
C PHE A 52 2.46 9.51 7.51
N MET A 53 2.54 8.19 7.72
CA MET A 53 2.56 7.21 6.64
C MET A 53 1.25 7.24 5.87
N LYS A 54 0.10 7.28 6.56
CA LYS A 54 -1.22 7.41 5.93
C LYS A 54 -1.30 8.68 5.09
N GLU A 55 -0.84 9.79 5.62
CA GLU A 55 -0.80 11.08 4.90
C GLU A 55 0.14 11.01 3.68
N CYS A 56 1.37 10.53 3.85
CA CYS A 56 2.36 10.40 2.77
C CYS A 56 1.89 9.43 1.66
N LEU A 57 1.26 8.33 2.04
CA LEU A 57 0.66 7.36 1.13
C LEU A 57 -0.63 7.87 0.48
N SER A 58 -1.28 8.89 1.04
CA SER A 58 -2.48 9.50 0.46
C SER A 58 -2.16 10.73 -0.41
N ALA A 59 -1.14 11.51 -0.06
CA ALA A 59 -0.81 12.79 -0.70
C ALA A 59 -0.38 12.68 -2.17
N LYS A 60 0.30 11.60 -2.60
CA LYS A 60 0.58 11.39 -4.04
C LYS A 60 -0.55 10.70 -4.80
N SER A 61 -1.52 10.11 -4.11
CA SER A 61 -2.74 9.62 -4.77
C SER A 61 -3.58 10.77 -5.33
N ALA A 62 -3.33 12.00 -4.87
CA ALA A 62 -3.92 13.23 -5.41
C ALA A 62 -3.13 13.84 -6.60
N LYS A 63 -1.92 13.39 -6.92
CA LYS A 63 -1.07 14.01 -7.98
C LYS A 63 -0.26 13.02 -8.83
N GLY A 64 -0.87 11.90 -9.19
CA GLY A 64 -0.30 10.97 -10.15
C GLY A 64 -1.28 9.88 -10.54
N GLY A 65 -2.09 10.16 -11.57
CA GLY A 65 -2.78 9.17 -12.39
C GLY A 65 -3.67 8.16 -11.66
N GLY A 66 -4.95 8.47 -11.57
CA GLY A 66 -5.98 7.50 -11.18
C GLY A 66 -6.10 7.33 -9.66
N GLY A 67 -6.79 8.28 -9.03
CA GLY A 67 -7.47 8.02 -7.78
C GLY A 67 -8.54 6.96 -8.01
N LYS A 68 -8.14 5.69 -8.11
CA LYS A 68 -9.03 4.63 -7.66
C LYS A 68 -9.12 4.85 -6.17
N ASP A 69 -10.22 5.41 -5.70
CA ASP A 69 -10.77 4.95 -4.43
C ASP A 69 -10.51 3.46 -4.40
N THR A 70 -9.64 3.01 -3.50
CA THR A 70 -9.43 1.57 -3.36
C THR A 70 -10.82 1.00 -3.19
N GLN A 71 -11.12 -0.15 -3.79
CA GLN A 71 -12.45 -0.78 -3.66
C GLN A 71 -12.93 -0.79 -2.18
N GLN A 72 -11.97 -0.88 -1.27
CA GLN A 72 -12.16 -0.77 0.17
C GLN A 72 -12.64 0.61 0.68
N ASN A 73 -12.16 1.72 0.10
CA ASN A 73 -12.65 3.06 0.43
C ASN A 73 -14.06 3.29 -0.14
N LYS A 74 -14.29 2.88 -1.39
CA LYS A 74 -15.62 2.94 -2.02
C LYS A 74 -16.66 2.16 -1.21
N MET A 75 -16.31 0.96 -0.76
CA MET A 75 -17.17 0.13 0.09
C MET A 75 -17.54 0.80 1.41
N LYS A 76 -16.59 1.49 2.06
CA LYS A 76 -16.87 2.22 3.30
C LYS A 76 -17.85 3.36 3.07
N THR A 77 -17.65 4.14 2.00
CA THR A 77 -18.55 5.23 1.62
C THR A 77 -19.95 4.72 1.32
N CYS A 78 -20.09 3.71 0.45
CA CYS A 78 -21.39 3.10 0.13
C CYS A 78 -22.11 2.56 1.39
N ASN A 79 -21.40 1.93 2.32
CA ASN A 79 -22.02 1.45 3.56
C ASN A 79 -22.50 2.58 4.47
N LYS A 80 -21.73 3.67 4.56
CA LYS A 80 -22.11 4.85 5.34
C LYS A 80 -23.38 5.49 4.77
N GLU A 81 -23.40 5.73 3.46
CA GLU A 81 -24.55 6.34 2.78
C GLU A 81 -25.80 5.46 2.88
N ALA A 82 -25.66 4.13 2.77
CA ALA A 82 -26.78 3.21 2.98
C ALA A 82 -27.35 3.32 4.40
N GLY A 83 -26.49 3.48 5.42
CA GLY A 83 -26.90 3.67 6.80
C GLY A 83 -27.58 5.02 7.06
N GLU A 84 -27.08 6.10 6.45
CA GLU A 84 -27.69 7.44 6.52
C GLU A 84 -29.05 7.48 5.83
N LYS A 85 -29.19 6.80 4.70
CA LYS A 85 -30.46 6.58 4.00
C LYS A 85 -31.36 5.54 4.69
N LYS A 86 -30.91 4.95 5.80
CA LYS A 86 -31.59 3.89 6.56
C LYS A 86 -32.07 2.72 5.68
N LEU A 87 -31.35 2.43 4.60
CA LEU A 87 -31.69 1.34 3.68
C LEU A 87 -31.49 -0.01 4.38
N LYS A 88 -32.46 -0.90 4.23
CA LYS A 88 -32.45 -2.26 4.81
C LYS A 88 -32.89 -3.28 3.77
N GLY A 89 -32.61 -4.55 4.03
CA GLY A 89 -33.03 -5.65 3.15
C GLY A 89 -32.51 -5.46 1.71
N ASP A 90 -33.40 -5.67 0.75
CA ASP A 90 -33.10 -5.59 -0.68
C ASP A 90 -32.71 -4.19 -1.14
N GLU A 91 -33.28 -3.13 -0.56
CA GLU A 91 -32.96 -1.74 -0.93
C GLU A 91 -31.49 -1.41 -0.67
N ARG A 92 -30.92 -1.91 0.43
CA ARG A 92 -29.50 -1.73 0.73
C ARG A 92 -28.61 -2.50 -0.25
N LYS A 93 -29.01 -3.71 -0.64
CA LYS A 93 -28.23 -4.54 -1.57
C LYS A 93 -28.16 -3.89 -2.95
N GLN A 94 -29.30 -3.41 -3.45
CA GLN A 94 -29.38 -2.75 -4.74
C GLN A 94 -28.56 -1.47 -4.76
N PHE A 95 -28.74 -0.61 -3.75
CA PHE A 95 -27.92 0.59 -3.57
C PHE A 95 -26.42 0.27 -3.48
N MET A 96 -26.03 -0.78 -2.75
CA MET A 96 -24.62 -1.13 -2.61
C MET A 96 -24.05 -1.68 -3.92
N SER A 97 -24.84 -2.42 -4.71
CA SER A 97 -24.43 -2.89 -6.04
C SER A 97 -24.21 -1.73 -7.01
N ASP A 98 -25.15 -0.79 -7.08
CA ASP A 98 -25.04 0.40 -7.93
C ASP A 98 -23.87 1.28 -7.49
N CYS A 99 -23.73 1.50 -6.19
CA CYS A 99 -22.65 2.30 -5.61
C CYS A 99 -21.27 1.66 -5.81
N LEU A 100 -21.17 0.33 -5.87
CA LEU A 100 -19.90 -0.38 -6.06
C LEU A 100 -19.54 -0.68 -7.52
N SER A 101 -20.51 -0.65 -8.44
CA SER A 101 -20.31 -0.99 -9.86
C SER A 101 -19.51 0.03 -10.67
N SER A 102 -19.32 1.25 -10.14
CA SER A 102 -18.53 2.33 -10.76
C SER A 102 -17.01 2.24 -10.59
#